data_AF-A0A1G3PN34-F1
#
_entry.id   AF-A0A1G3PN34-F1
#
_cell.length_a   1.000
_cell.length_b   1.000
_cell.length_c   1.000
_cell.angle_alpha   90.00
_cell.angle_beta   90.00
_cell.angle_gamma   90.00
#
_symmetry.space_group_name_H-M   'P 1'
#
loop_
_entity.id
_entity.type
_entity.pdbx_description
1 polymer ?
#
loop_
_entity_poly.entity_id
_entity_poly.type
_entity_poly.pdbx_seq_one_letter_code
_entity_poly.pdbx_strand_id
1 'polypeptide(L)'
;MKELTLSQNPAHLTIQYTTSIPQSITINADILNTRQSEISNKFLSMIFDSIVKKRIINNLFISNNYLNNYISFLLGAYSDDEFKSISEKYVREYDDNDISDIEIFYSVQILKNISKEDLNSENLLSMLNISPERLKNFDMKLLEK
;
A
#
# COMPACT_ATOMS: atom_id res chain seq x y z
N MET A 1 -31.52 35.80 -12.66
CA MET A 1 -31.02 34.50 -13.13
C MET A 1 -29.64 34.75 -13.73
N LYS A 2 -28.58 34.08 -13.25
CA LYS A 2 -27.24 34.22 -13.82
C LYS A 2 -27.09 33.18 -14.91
N GLU A 3 -26.91 33.62 -16.16
CA GLU A 3 -26.71 32.73 -17.29
C GLU A 3 -25.25 32.25 -17.33
N LEU A 4 -25.07 30.94 -17.35
CA LEU A 4 -23.79 30.28 -17.60
C LEU A 4 -23.79 29.82 -19.05
N THR A 5 -22.92 30.40 -19.86
CA THR A 5 -22.71 29.97 -21.25
C THR A 5 -21.39 29.20 -21.35
N LEU A 6 -21.49 27.91 -21.69
CA LEU A 6 -20.34 27.07 -22.03
C LEU A 6 -20.17 27.09 -23.54
N SER A 7 -19.01 27.51 -24.04
CA SER A 7 -18.59 27.22 -25.42
C SER A 7 -17.41 26.26 -25.38
N GLN A 8 -17.57 25.07 -25.96
CA GLN A 8 -16.49 24.10 -26.11
C GLN A 8 -15.73 24.37 -27.41
N ASN A 9 -14.44 24.68 -27.29
CA ASN A 9 -13.46 24.54 -28.35
C ASN A 9 -12.54 23.37 -27.92
N PRO A 10 -12.29 22.34 -28.74
CA PRO A 10 -11.61 21.10 -28.31
C PRO A 10 -10.23 21.27 -27.63
N ALA A 11 -9.56 22.43 -27.78
CA ALA A 11 -8.29 22.73 -27.10
C ALA A 11 -8.44 23.56 -25.80
N HIS A 12 -9.55 24.28 -25.62
CA HIS A 12 -9.68 25.27 -24.55
C HIS A 12 -11.12 25.33 -24.00
N LEU A 13 -11.25 25.24 -22.68
CA LEU A 13 -12.49 25.50 -21.98
C LEU A 13 -12.52 26.97 -21.56
N THR A 14 -13.42 27.76 -22.13
CA THR A 14 -13.61 29.17 -21.73
C THR A 14 -14.86 29.28 -20.88
N ILE A 15 -14.68 29.76 -19.64
CA ILE A 15 -15.80 30.07 -18.74
C ILE A 15 -15.92 31.58 -18.67
N GLN A 16 -17.09 32.10 -19.05
CA GLN A 16 -17.45 33.51 -18.88
C GLN A 16 -18.44 33.64 -17.74
N TYR A 17 -18.16 34.52 -16.78
CA TYR A 17 -19.10 34.87 -15.72
C TYR A 17 -19.13 36.39 -15.53
N THR A 18 -20.32 36.91 -15.24
CA THR A 18 -20.54 38.35 -15.10
C THR A 18 -20.12 38.84 -13.71
N THR A 19 -19.02 39.57 -13.65
CA THR A 19 -18.75 40.59 -12.62
C THR A 19 -18.85 41.96 -13.28
N SER A 20 -18.73 43.05 -12.52
CA SER A 20 -18.76 44.43 -13.03
C SER A 20 -17.69 44.74 -14.10
N ILE A 21 -16.73 43.84 -14.30
CA ILE A 21 -15.76 43.82 -15.40
C ILE A 21 -15.76 42.40 -15.98
N PRO A 22 -16.09 42.18 -17.27
CA PRO A 22 -16.09 40.83 -17.84
C PRO A 22 -14.67 40.24 -17.77
N GLN A 23 -14.52 39.17 -16.98
CA GLN A 23 -13.30 38.39 -16.92
C GLN A 23 -13.55 37.06 -17.64
N SER A 24 -12.68 36.70 -18.56
CA SER A 24 -12.67 35.37 -19.18
C SER A 24 -11.49 34.60 -18.62
N ILE A 25 -11.75 33.39 -18.11
CA ILE A 25 -10.71 32.44 -17.76
C ILE A 25 -10.69 31.40 -18.87
N THR A 26 -9.55 31.32 -19.57
CA THR A 26 -9.28 30.26 -20.55
C THR A 26 -8.47 29.20 -19.84
N ILE A 27 -9.06 28.02 -19.66
CA ILE A 27 -8.35 26.88 -19.06
C ILE A 27 -7.98 25.93 -20.18
N ASN A 28 -6.68 25.60 -20.27
CA ASN A 28 -6.19 24.65 -21.24
C ASN A 28 -6.67 23.24 -20.87
N ALA A 29 -7.34 22.56 -21.80
CA ALA A 29 -7.91 21.23 -21.58
C ALA A 29 -6.83 20.19 -21.20
N ASP A 30 -5.62 20.33 -21.75
CA ASP A 30 -4.49 19.44 -21.45
C ASP A 30 -4.04 19.55 -19.99
N ILE A 31 -4.05 20.78 -19.43
CA ILE A 31 -3.72 21.02 -18.02
C ILE A 31 -4.78 20.42 -17.11
N LEU A 32 -6.06 20.51 -17.50
CA LEU A 32 -7.16 19.90 -16.74
C LEU A 32 -7.03 18.37 -16.72
N ASN A 33 -6.80 17.76 -17.88
CA ASN A 33 -6.64 16.32 -18.03
C ASN A 33 -5.41 15.81 -17.29
N THR A 34 -4.29 16.53 -17.35
CA THR A 34 -3.06 16.20 -16.61
C THR A 34 -3.30 16.23 -15.10
N ARG A 35 -3.92 17.29 -14.58
CA ARG A 35 -4.23 17.39 -13.14
C ARG A 35 -5.24 16.35 -12.69
N GLN A 36 -6.23 16.03 -13.52
CA GLN A 36 -7.21 14.98 -13.21
C GLN A 36 -6.54 13.60 -13.16
N SER A 37 -5.62 13.32 -14.09
CA SER A 37 -4.76 12.12 -14.07
C SER A 37 -3.89 12.06 -12.80
N GLU A 38 -3.22 13.14 -12.43
CA GLU A 38 -2.38 13.22 -11.23
C GLU A 38 -3.19 12.97 -9.94
N ILE A 39 -4.38 13.57 -9.83
CA ILE A 39 -5.28 13.37 -8.67
C ILE A 39 -5.74 11.92 -8.61
N SER A 40 -6.12 11.32 -9.75
CA SER A 40 -6.55 9.93 -9.81
C SER A 40 -5.42 8.98 -9.41
N ASN A 41 -4.22 9.20 -9.92
CA ASN A 41 -3.02 8.42 -9.58
C ASN A 41 -2.68 8.52 -8.10
N LYS A 42 -2.76 9.73 -7.51
CA LYS A 42 -2.51 9.96 -6.09
C LYS A 42 -3.58 9.32 -5.20
N PHE A 43 -4.84 9.31 -5.64
CA PHE A 43 -5.91 8.65 -4.90
C PHE A 43 -5.76 7.12 -4.93
N LEU A 44 -5.44 6.56 -6.10
CA LEU A 44 -5.14 5.13 -6.24
C LEU A 44 -3.94 4.72 -5.39
N SER A 45 -2.86 5.51 -5.38
CA SER A 45 -1.70 5.22 -4.53
C SER A 45 -2.05 5.23 -3.04
N MET A 46 -2.90 6.17 -2.60
CA MET A 46 -3.37 6.21 -1.21
C MET A 46 -4.22 4.99 -0.83
N ILE A 47 -5.09 4.51 -1.73
CA ILE A 47 -5.88 3.29 -1.51
C ILE A 47 -4.95 2.09 -1.38
N PHE A 48 -3.99 1.97 -2.30
CA PHE A 48 -3.03 0.88 -2.32
C PHE A 48 -2.17 0.85 -1.06
N ASP A 49 -1.65 2.02 -0.65
CA ASP A 49 -0.91 2.19 0.61
C ASP A 49 -1.73 1.73 1.82
N SER A 50 -3.02 2.02 1.84
CA SER A 50 -3.92 1.61 2.92
C SER A 50 -4.10 0.09 2.99
N ILE A 51 -4.31 -0.55 1.83
CA ILE A 51 -4.45 -2.02 1.72
C ILE A 51 -3.17 -2.71 2.17
N VAL A 52 -2.02 -2.26 1.65
CA VAL A 52 -0.70 -2.79 1.98
C VAL A 52 -0.41 -2.65 3.48
N LYS A 53 -0.60 -1.45 4.04
CA LYS A 53 -0.38 -1.21 5.49
C LYS A 53 -1.28 -2.08 6.35
N LYS A 54 -2.55 -2.24 5.98
CA LYS A 54 -3.49 -3.10 6.72
C LYS A 54 -3.01 -4.56 6.74
N ARG A 55 -2.52 -5.07 5.61
CA ARG A 55 -1.96 -6.44 5.52
C ARG A 55 -0.72 -6.59 6.40
N ILE A 56 0.24 -5.67 6.30
CA ILE A 56 1.44 -5.65 7.13
C ILE A 56 1.08 -5.66 8.63
N ILE A 57 0.16 -4.77 9.05
CA ILE A 57 -0.28 -4.69 10.45
C ILE A 57 -0.90 -6.02 10.91
N ASN A 58 -1.74 -6.64 10.08
CA ASN A 58 -2.36 -7.92 10.41
C ASN A 58 -1.32 -9.04 10.55
N ASN A 59 -0.32 -9.07 9.67
CA ASN A 59 0.78 -10.04 9.76
C ASN A 59 1.57 -9.87 11.06
N LEU A 60 1.96 -8.64 11.39
CA LEU A 60 2.65 -8.31 12.64
C LEU A 60 1.85 -8.68 13.87
N PHE A 61 0.53 -8.44 13.88
CA PHE A 61 -0.35 -8.76 15.01
C PHE A 61 -0.35 -10.27 15.30
N ILE A 62 -0.45 -11.09 14.25
CA ILE A 62 -0.45 -12.55 14.39
C ILE A 62 0.93 -13.06 14.81
N SER A 63 2.03 -12.56 14.23
CA SER A 63 3.40 -12.90 14.67
C SER A 63 3.62 -12.57 16.14
N ASN A 64 3.15 -11.42 16.59
CA ASN A 64 3.22 -11.01 17.99
C ASN A 64 2.39 -11.93 18.91
N ASN A 65 1.18 -12.31 18.50
CA ASN A 65 0.36 -13.26 19.27
C ASN A 65 1.03 -14.63 19.39
N TYR A 66 1.62 -15.13 18.30
CA TYR A 66 2.37 -16.39 18.36
C TYR A 66 3.54 -16.29 19.34
N LEU A 67 4.32 -15.21 19.27
CA LEU A 67 5.45 -14.96 20.18
C LEU A 67 5.00 -14.94 21.65
N ASN A 68 3.90 -14.26 21.96
CA ASN A 68 3.37 -14.21 23.33
C ASN A 68 2.96 -15.60 23.83
N ASN A 69 2.33 -16.43 22.99
CA ASN A 69 1.97 -17.80 23.36
C ASN A 69 3.21 -18.68 23.56
N TYR A 70 4.24 -18.50 22.72
CA TYR A 70 5.52 -19.20 22.87
C TYR A 70 6.23 -18.81 24.18
N ILE A 71 6.26 -17.53 24.54
CA ILE A 71 6.81 -17.08 25.83
C ILE A 71 6.03 -17.71 26.99
N SER A 72 4.70 -17.71 26.94
CA SER A 72 3.86 -18.36 27.95
C SER A 72 4.14 -19.86 28.06
N PHE A 73 4.36 -20.55 26.94
CA PHE A 73 4.80 -21.95 26.93
C PHE A 73 6.15 -22.14 27.62
N LEU A 74 7.16 -21.33 27.27
CA LEU A 74 8.48 -21.39 27.92
C LEU A 74 8.44 -21.15 29.43
N LEU A 75 7.47 -20.37 29.90
CA LEU A 75 7.24 -20.11 31.32
C LEU A 75 6.39 -21.20 32.01
N GLY A 76 6.01 -22.26 31.29
CA GLY A 76 5.26 -23.40 31.82
C GLY A 76 3.75 -23.17 31.92
N ALA A 77 3.19 -22.16 31.24
CA ALA A 77 1.75 -21.90 31.24
C ALA A 77 0.96 -22.86 30.34
N TYR A 78 1.63 -23.55 29.41
CA TYR A 78 1.07 -24.55 28.51
C TYR A 78 1.89 -25.83 28.58
N SER A 79 1.23 -26.98 28.43
CA SER A 79 1.89 -28.25 28.12
C SER A 79 2.35 -28.31 26.66
N ASP A 80 3.23 -29.26 26.34
CA ASP A 80 3.74 -29.48 24.98
C ASP A 80 2.60 -29.72 23.97
N ASP A 81 1.59 -30.51 24.34
CA ASP A 81 0.45 -30.82 23.48
C ASP A 81 -0.45 -29.60 23.24
N GLU A 82 -0.68 -28.79 24.28
CA GLU A 82 -1.43 -27.54 24.17
C GLU A 82 -0.69 -26.54 23.27
N PHE A 83 0.62 -26.39 23.47
CA PHE A 83 1.42 -25.49 22.66
C PHE A 83 1.51 -25.96 21.21
N LYS A 84 1.58 -27.27 20.96
CA LYS A 84 1.50 -27.83 19.60
C LYS A 84 0.21 -27.43 18.89
N SER A 85 -0.94 -27.56 19.56
CA SER A 85 -2.23 -27.13 18.99
C SER A 85 -2.29 -25.62 18.75
N ILE A 86 -1.69 -24.81 19.63
CA ILE A 86 -1.58 -23.36 19.41
C ILE A 86 -0.69 -23.07 18.20
N SER A 87 0.45 -23.75 18.08
CA SER A 87 1.41 -23.55 17.00
C SER A 87 0.80 -23.88 15.65
N GLU A 88 0.05 -24.97 15.54
CA GLU A 88 -0.67 -25.36 14.34
C GLU A 88 -1.69 -24.29 13.87
N LYS A 89 -2.31 -23.54 14.80
CA LYS A 89 -3.21 -22.42 14.44
C LYS A 89 -2.48 -21.23 13.82
N TYR A 90 -1.19 -21.09 14.11
CA TYR A 90 -0.35 -20.01 13.62
C TYR A 90 0.58 -20.45 12.48
N VAL A 91 0.59 -21.74 12.11
CA VAL A 91 1.14 -22.19 10.83
C VAL A 91 0.37 -21.50 9.74
N ARG A 92 1.01 -20.50 9.12
CA ARG A 92 0.50 -19.83 7.96
C ARG A 92 1.18 -20.40 6.73
N GLU A 93 0.39 -20.91 5.81
CA GLU A 93 0.83 -21.04 4.44
C GLU A 93 1.15 -19.64 3.89
N TYR A 94 2.19 -19.56 3.05
CA TYR A 94 2.48 -18.32 2.35
C TYR A 94 1.31 -17.98 1.44
N ASP A 95 0.74 -16.79 1.62
CA ASP A 95 -0.40 -16.32 0.83
C ASP A 95 0.12 -15.59 -0.41
N ASP A 96 0.76 -16.35 -1.29
CA ASP A 96 1.39 -15.82 -2.49
C ASP A 96 0.38 -15.54 -3.61
N ASN A 97 -0.76 -16.23 -3.60
CA ASN A 97 -1.72 -16.21 -4.71
C ASN A 97 -2.51 -14.89 -4.77
N ASP A 98 -2.72 -14.23 -3.62
CA ASP A 98 -3.55 -13.03 -3.51
C ASP A 98 -2.75 -11.72 -3.54
N ILE A 99 -1.43 -11.78 -3.73
CA ILE A 99 -0.55 -10.60 -3.74
C ILE A 99 0.15 -10.46 -5.09
N SER A 100 -0.09 -9.36 -5.79
CA SER A 100 0.61 -9.04 -7.04
C SER A 100 2.07 -8.65 -6.81
N ASP A 101 2.92 -8.83 -7.82
CA ASP A 101 4.35 -8.41 -7.78
C ASP A 101 4.51 -6.91 -7.44
N ILE A 102 3.59 -6.08 -7.94
CA ILE A 102 3.58 -4.63 -7.66
C ILE A 102 3.31 -4.37 -6.18
N GLU A 103 2.35 -5.10 -5.57
CA GLU A 103 2.09 -5.00 -4.12
C GLU A 103 3.30 -5.39 -3.29
N ILE A 104 4.00 -6.47 -3.65
CA ILE A 104 5.21 -6.90 -2.95
C ILE A 104 6.26 -5.80 -2.99
N PHE A 105 6.54 -5.26 -4.19
CA PHE A 105 7.51 -4.18 -4.36
C PHE A 105 7.18 -2.97 -3.49
N TYR A 106 5.94 -2.47 -3.56
CA TYR A 106 5.50 -1.32 -2.74
C TYR A 106 5.56 -1.63 -1.25
N SER A 107 5.19 -2.84 -0.83
CA SER A 107 5.24 -3.25 0.56
C SER A 107 6.67 -3.24 1.09
N VAL A 108 7.63 -3.75 0.32
CA VAL A 108 9.07 -3.69 0.67
C VAL A 108 9.54 -2.25 0.79
N GLN A 109 9.16 -1.36 -0.14
CA GLN A 109 9.54 0.07 -0.06
C GLN A 109 8.94 0.75 1.17
N ILE A 110 7.67 0.52 1.47
CA ILE A 110 6.99 1.08 2.65
C ILE A 110 7.68 0.59 3.93
N LEU A 111 7.96 -0.70 4.03
CA LEU A 111 8.64 -1.29 5.19
C LEU A 111 10.04 -0.71 5.38
N LYS A 112 10.83 -0.59 4.31
CA LYS A 112 12.17 0.02 4.36
C LYS A 112 12.12 1.51 4.72
N ASN A 113 11.10 2.25 4.27
CA ASN A 113 10.95 3.68 4.57
C ASN A 113 10.48 3.96 6.00
N ILE A 114 9.68 3.06 6.59
CA ILE A 114 9.14 3.22 7.94
C ILE A 114 10.09 2.64 9.00
N SER A 115 10.79 1.56 8.66
CA SER A 115 11.78 0.97 9.54
C SER A 115 12.95 1.91 9.74
N LYS A 116 13.36 2.10 11.00
CA LYS A 116 14.60 2.79 11.36
C LYS A 116 15.82 1.86 11.35
N GLU A 117 15.57 0.57 11.10
CA GLU A 117 16.55 -0.50 11.12
C GLU A 117 16.65 -1.14 9.73
N ASP A 118 17.83 -1.67 9.41
CA ASP A 118 18.07 -2.40 8.17
C ASP A 118 17.28 -3.72 8.19
N LEU A 119 16.14 -3.73 7.48
CA LEU A 119 15.33 -4.93 7.32
C LEU A 119 16.04 -5.91 6.40
N ASN A 120 16.41 -7.07 6.95
CA ASN A 120 16.95 -8.17 6.16
C ASN A 120 15.81 -8.99 5.51
N SER A 121 16.17 -9.93 4.63
CA SER A 121 15.20 -10.75 3.90
C SER A 121 14.32 -11.60 4.83
N GLU A 122 14.84 -12.08 5.97
CA GLU A 122 14.04 -12.84 6.94
C GLU A 122 12.95 -11.97 7.61
N ASN A 123 13.30 -10.74 7.98
CA ASN A 123 12.34 -9.79 8.54
C ASN A 123 11.23 -9.47 7.54
N LEU A 124 11.61 -9.22 6.28
CA LEU A 124 10.64 -8.94 5.21
C LEU A 124 9.72 -10.13 4.97
N LEU A 125 10.24 -11.37 4.98
CA LEU A 125 9.40 -12.57 4.82
C LEU A 125 8.38 -12.71 5.94
N SER A 126 8.80 -12.49 7.20
CA SER A 126 7.90 -12.55 8.35
C SER A 126 6.82 -11.46 8.31
N MET A 127 7.19 -10.24 7.89
CA MET A 127 6.27 -9.10 7.82
C MET A 127 5.28 -9.20 6.65
N LEU A 128 5.73 -9.72 5.50
CA LEU A 128 4.93 -9.81 4.29
C LEU A 128 4.15 -11.12 4.19
N ASN A 129 4.58 -12.17 4.89
CA ASN A 129 4.02 -13.52 4.81
C ASN A 129 3.94 -14.05 3.37
N ILE A 130 5.04 -13.87 2.63
CA ILE A 130 5.22 -14.34 1.24
C ILE A 130 6.33 -15.38 1.18
N SER A 131 6.36 -16.21 0.14
CA SER A 131 7.42 -17.19 -0.02
C SER A 131 8.79 -16.55 -0.25
N PRO A 132 9.88 -17.22 0.20
CA PRO A 132 11.25 -16.79 -0.05
C PRO A 132 11.59 -16.58 -1.52
N GLU A 133 11.01 -17.40 -2.41
CA GLU A 133 11.25 -17.35 -3.85
C GLU A 133 10.74 -16.04 -4.47
N ARG A 134 9.56 -15.59 -4.04
CA ARG A 134 9.00 -14.33 -4.53
C ARG A 134 9.79 -13.13 -4.05
N LEU A 135 10.24 -13.09 -2.79
CA LEU A 135 11.03 -11.97 -2.27
C LEU A 135 12.39 -11.81 -2.99
N LYS A 136 13.06 -12.92 -3.34
CA LYS A 136 14.34 -12.91 -4.07
C LYS A 136 14.29 -12.13 -5.38
N ASN A 137 13.14 -12.15 -6.07
CA ASN A 137 12.94 -11.40 -7.32
C ASN A 137 12.94 -9.88 -7.13
N PHE A 138 12.74 -9.39 -5.90
CA PHE A 138 12.70 -7.96 -5.58
C PHE A 138 13.97 -7.46 -4.89
N ASP A 139 14.71 -8.32 -4.18
CA ASP A 139 16.04 -7.97 -3.66
C ASP A 139 17.04 -7.70 -4.81
N MET A 140 16.93 -8.41 -5.95
CA MET A 140 17.77 -8.18 -7.13
C MET A 140 17.44 -6.88 -7.88
N LYS A 141 16.15 -6.50 -7.98
CA LYS A 141 15.71 -5.29 -8.69
C LYS A 141 15.98 -3.98 -7.93
N LEU A 142 16.30 -4.05 -6.64
CA LEU A 142 16.56 -2.87 -5.81
C LEU A 142 18.05 -2.47 -5.74
N LEU A 143 18.95 -3.33 -6.22
CA LEU A 143 20.39 -3.10 -6.27
C LEU A 143 20.86 -2.48 -7.59
N GLU A 144 19.99 -2.40 -8.60
CA GLU A 144 20.24 -1.65 -9.83
C GLU A 144 19.81 -0.18 -9.62
N LYS A 145 20.73 0.64 -9.11
CA LYS A 145 20.64 2.11 -9.14
C LYS A 145 21.88 2.69 -9.82
#